data_AF-A0A525CY83-F1
#
_entry.id   AF-A0A525CY83-F1
#
_cell.length_a   1.000
_cell.length_b   1.000
_cell.length_c   1.000
_cell.angle_alpha   90.00
_cell.angle_beta   90.00
_cell.angle_gamma   90.00
#
_symmetry.space_group_name_H-M   'P 1'
#
loop_
_entity.id
_entity.type
_entity.pdbx_description
1 polymer ?
#
loop_
_entity_poly.entity_id
_entity_poly.type
_entity_poly.pdbx_seq_one_letter_code
_entity_poly.pdbx_strand_id
1 'polypeptide(L)'
;MKNSFMRFVLVGLIWLVIVGGLWFYVQNRDARLGKLESTQVVDLRVDRSFSLQITSTFSSEPDPFALSTGDNSGERNLLIKLNGSMLELPPGDLSRGQTVTLTDIQGVLQGNNELFVKASPPVSESMLNHGIRLQLFEGLTGIVDQTVWGDGGALVSGSVSFSYQDQEGDQHDH
;
A
#
# COMPACT_ATOMS: atom_id res chain seq x y z
N MET A 1 18.18 42.36 -49.72
CA MET A 1 16.94 41.60 -49.44
C MET A 1 16.98 40.11 -49.83
N LYS A 2 17.74 39.68 -50.86
CA LYS A 2 17.82 38.26 -51.29
C LYS A 2 18.33 37.27 -50.21
N ASN A 3 19.27 37.68 -49.36
CA ASN A 3 19.88 36.78 -48.37
C ASN A 3 18.99 36.46 -47.17
N SER A 4 18.03 37.34 -46.81
CA SER A 4 17.09 37.03 -45.72
C SER A 4 16.09 35.97 -46.14
N PHE A 5 15.59 36.03 -47.38
CA PHE A 5 14.63 35.06 -47.91
C PHE A 5 15.19 33.63 -47.92
N MET A 6 16.45 33.46 -48.33
CA MET A 6 17.14 32.16 -48.35
C MET A 6 17.31 31.55 -46.94
N ARG A 7 17.50 32.39 -45.92
CA ARG A 7 17.62 31.93 -44.52
C ARG A 7 16.28 31.43 -43.99
N PHE A 8 15.17 32.10 -44.31
CA PHE A 8 13.84 31.64 -43.88
C PHE A 8 13.45 30.29 -44.51
N VAL A 9 13.77 30.09 -45.79
CA VAL A 9 13.54 28.81 -46.47
C VAL A 9 14.34 27.68 -45.82
N LEU A 10 15.62 27.93 -45.50
CA LEU A 10 16.48 26.95 -44.83
C LEU A 10 15.93 26.59 -43.43
N VAL A 11 15.52 27.59 -42.66
CA VAL A 11 14.94 27.38 -41.32
C VAL A 11 13.64 26.57 -41.41
N GLY A 12 12.78 26.87 -42.38
CA GLY A 12 11.56 26.10 -42.62
C GLY A 12 11.82 24.64 -42.95
N LEU A 13 12.82 24.37 -43.79
CA LEU A 13 13.25 23.01 -44.12
C LEU A 13 13.77 22.23 -42.90
N ILE A 14 14.62 22.87 -42.09
CA ILE A 14 15.15 22.26 -40.86
C ILE A 14 13.99 21.92 -39.90
N TRP A 15 13.04 22.85 -39.73
CA TRP A 15 11.86 22.63 -38.90
C TRP A 15 11.01 21.45 -39.38
N LEU A 16 10.79 21.35 -40.70
CA LEU A 16 10.03 20.25 -41.29
C LEU A 16 10.69 18.90 -41.04
N VAL A 17 12.02 18.83 -41.17
CA VAL A 17 12.79 17.60 -40.89
C VAL A 17 12.70 17.21 -39.42
N ILE A 18 12.87 18.17 -38.50
CA ILE A 18 12.84 17.89 -37.05
C ILE A 18 11.43 17.46 -36.61
N VAL A 19 10.40 18.23 -36.95
CA VAL A 19 9.02 17.94 -36.51
C VAL A 19 8.47 16.70 -37.22
N GLY A 20 8.69 16.58 -38.53
CA GLY A 20 8.25 15.42 -39.30
C GLY A 20 8.95 14.14 -38.85
N GLY A 21 10.27 14.22 -38.60
CA GLY A 21 11.04 13.10 -38.07
C GLY A 21 10.58 12.68 -36.67
N LEU A 22 10.33 13.64 -35.78
CA LEU A 22 9.82 13.36 -34.44
C LEU A 22 8.42 12.74 -34.48
N TRP A 23 7.52 13.29 -35.30
CA TRP A 23 6.17 12.76 -35.47
C TRP A 23 6.20 11.32 -35.98
N PHE A 24 6.99 11.05 -37.03
CA PHE A 24 7.15 9.71 -37.58
C PHE A 24 7.76 8.74 -36.56
N TYR A 25 8.75 9.19 -35.79
CA TYR A 25 9.35 8.41 -34.73
C TYR A 25 8.34 8.02 -33.65
N VAL A 26 7.55 8.98 -33.15
CA VAL A 26 6.52 8.73 -32.14
C VAL A 26 5.47 7.75 -32.67
N GLN A 27 4.98 7.95 -33.89
CA GLN A 27 3.98 7.07 -34.48
C GLN A 27 4.50 5.64 -34.66
N ASN A 28 5.73 5.46 -35.11
CA ASN A 28 6.35 4.14 -35.23
C ASN A 28 6.68 3.52 -33.87
N ARG A 29 7.06 4.32 -32.88
CA ARG A 29 7.29 3.86 -31.50
C ARG A 29 5.99 3.35 -30.88
N ASP A 30 4.92 4.13 -30.98
CA ASP A 30 3.64 3.81 -30.35
C ASP A 30 2.94 2.65 -31.08
N ALA A 31 3.10 2.52 -32.39
CA ALA A 31 2.66 1.32 -33.13
C ALA A 31 3.39 0.04 -32.70
N ARG A 32 4.67 0.14 -32.33
CA ARG A 32 5.49 -0.99 -31.84
C ARG A 32 5.25 -1.33 -30.38
N LEU A 33 4.72 -0.40 -29.58
CA LEU A 33 4.39 -0.67 -28.19
C LEU A 33 3.23 -1.67 -28.03
N GLY A 34 2.58 -2.04 -29.14
CA GLY A 34 1.40 -2.89 -29.12
C GLY A 34 0.25 -2.15 -28.44
N LYS A 35 -0.98 -2.39 -28.88
CA LYS A 35 -2.08 -2.20 -27.94
C LYS A 35 -1.79 -3.19 -26.83
N LEU A 36 -1.40 -2.72 -25.65
CA LEU A 36 -1.50 -3.51 -24.43
C LEU A 36 -2.96 -3.95 -24.41
N GLU A 37 -3.23 -5.18 -24.86
CA GLU A 37 -4.54 -5.79 -24.67
C GLU A 37 -4.81 -5.63 -23.18
N SER A 38 -5.95 -5.01 -22.86
CA SER A 38 -6.39 -4.85 -21.50
C SER A 38 -6.33 -6.22 -20.84
N THR A 39 -5.27 -6.46 -20.07
CA THR A 39 -5.08 -7.69 -19.32
C THR A 39 -6.39 -7.91 -18.59
N GLN A 40 -7.07 -9.03 -18.87
CA GLN A 40 -8.25 -9.40 -18.11
C GLN A 40 -7.89 -9.24 -16.63
N VAL A 41 -8.64 -8.42 -15.92
CA VAL A 41 -8.48 -8.26 -14.49
C VAL A 41 -8.85 -9.62 -13.89
N VAL A 42 -7.85 -10.47 -13.68
CA VAL A 42 -8.03 -11.72 -12.93
C VAL A 42 -8.35 -11.25 -11.52
N ASP A 43 -9.58 -11.50 -11.09
CA ASP A 43 -9.95 -11.24 -9.71
C ASP A 43 -9.25 -12.30 -8.85
N LEU A 44 -8.14 -11.90 -8.23
CA LEU A 44 -7.37 -12.75 -7.32
C LEU A 44 -7.92 -12.70 -5.90
N ARG A 45 -9.07 -12.06 -5.66
CA ARG A 45 -9.65 -11.98 -4.32
C ARG A 45 -10.12 -13.36 -3.87
N VAL A 46 -9.78 -13.66 -2.62
CA VAL A 46 -10.16 -14.89 -1.96
C VAL A 46 -11.44 -14.63 -1.18
N ASP A 47 -12.50 -15.41 -1.47
CA ASP A 47 -13.79 -15.31 -0.77
C ASP A 47 -13.78 -16.13 0.52
N ARG A 48 -12.90 -15.73 1.45
CA ARG A 48 -12.73 -16.35 2.78
C ARG A 48 -12.72 -15.26 3.86
N SER A 49 -13.12 -15.64 5.07
CA SER A 49 -13.08 -14.78 6.23
C SER A 49 -11.74 -14.91 6.95
N PHE A 50 -11.01 -13.80 7.09
CA PHE A 50 -9.77 -13.75 7.86
C PHE A 50 -9.99 -13.01 9.18
N SER A 51 -9.15 -13.29 10.17
CA SER A 51 -9.10 -12.51 11.41
C SER A 51 -7.69 -11.97 11.65
N LEU A 52 -7.60 -10.71 12.08
CA LEU A 52 -6.34 -10.05 12.41
C LEU A 52 -6.35 -9.71 13.90
N GLN A 53 -5.36 -10.23 14.61
CA GLN A 53 -5.08 -9.86 15.99
C GLN A 53 -3.92 -8.87 16.02
N ILE A 54 -4.12 -7.78 16.74
CA ILE A 54 -3.15 -6.70 16.89
C ILE A 54 -2.85 -6.55 18.37
N THR A 55 -1.59 -6.68 18.76
CA THR A 55 -1.15 -6.49 20.15
C THR A 55 -0.03 -5.48 20.20
N SER A 56 -0.20 -4.40 20.95
CA SER A 56 0.81 -3.35 21.11
C SER A 56 1.55 -3.48 22.44
N THR A 57 2.83 -3.10 22.47
CA THR A 57 3.62 -2.97 23.70
C THR A 57 3.39 -1.64 24.44
N PHE A 58 2.54 -0.76 23.89
CA PHE A 58 2.24 0.58 24.39
C PHE A 58 0.74 0.90 24.27
N SER A 59 0.29 1.92 25.01
CA SER A 59 -1.06 2.46 24.85
C SER A 59 -1.03 3.57 23.79
N SER A 60 -1.83 3.50 22.75
CA SER A 60 -1.79 4.49 21.66
C SER A 60 -2.37 5.84 22.12
N GLU A 61 -1.68 6.93 21.80
CA GLU A 61 -2.16 8.31 22.04
C GLU A 61 -2.25 9.07 20.71
N PRO A 62 -3.07 10.13 20.63
CA PRO A 62 -3.06 11.04 19.49
C PRO A 62 -1.65 11.58 19.23
N ASP A 63 -1.28 11.64 17.96
CA ASP A 63 0.04 12.14 17.56
C ASP A 63 0.13 13.65 17.91
N PRO A 64 1.01 14.05 18.85
CA PRO A 64 1.12 15.45 19.27
C PRO A 64 1.70 16.35 18.17
N PHE A 65 2.24 15.78 17.10
CA PHE A 65 2.82 16.49 15.96
C PHE A 65 1.88 16.53 14.75
N ALA A 66 0.72 15.86 14.81
CA ALA A 66 -0.28 15.95 13.76
C ALA A 66 -0.92 17.35 13.76
N LEU A 67 -0.95 17.99 12.60
CA LEU A 67 -1.62 19.28 12.43
C LEU A 67 -3.13 19.02 12.42
N SER A 68 -3.81 19.35 13.52
CA SER A 68 -5.27 19.27 13.60
C SER A 68 -5.91 20.26 12.61
N THR A 69 -6.18 19.81 11.39
CA THR A 69 -7.10 20.53 10.50
C THR A 69 -8.50 20.35 11.07
N GLY A 70 -9.21 21.45 11.35
CA GLY A 70 -10.44 21.53 12.16
C GLY A 70 -11.66 20.70 11.72
N ASP A 71 -11.50 19.71 10.85
CA ASP A 71 -12.48 18.64 10.66
C ASP A 71 -12.18 17.50 11.65
N ASN A 72 -13.01 17.41 12.69
CA ASN A 72 -13.00 16.39 13.76
C ASN A 72 -13.23 14.94 13.28
N SER A 73 -12.92 14.59 12.03
CA SER A 73 -13.00 13.23 11.53
C SER A 73 -11.68 12.48 11.73
N GLY A 74 -11.44 12.05 12.96
CA GLY A 74 -10.84 10.74 13.22
C GLY A 74 -9.38 10.56 12.83
N GLU A 75 -8.47 11.34 13.42
CA GLU A 75 -7.10 10.87 13.62
C GLU A 75 -7.15 9.65 14.55
N ARG A 76 -7.32 8.46 13.97
CA ARG A 76 -7.26 7.21 14.71
C ARG A 76 -5.80 7.00 15.12
N ASN A 77 -5.58 6.76 16.41
CA ASN A 77 -4.27 6.49 17.01
C ASN A 77 -3.60 5.23 16.41
N LEU A 78 -4.38 4.39 15.74
CA LEU A 78 -3.96 3.24 14.95
C LEU A 78 -4.54 3.33 13.54
N LEU A 79 -3.71 3.09 12.54
CA LEU A 79 -4.08 2.92 11.15
C LEU A 79 -3.55 1.58 10.64
N ILE A 80 -4.46 0.78 10.06
CA ILE A 80 -4.13 -0.51 9.43
C ILE A 80 -4.69 -0.52 8.02
N LYS A 81 -3.88 -1.02 7.08
CA LYS A 81 -4.28 -1.24 5.70
C LYS A 81 -3.91 -2.65 5.25
N LEU A 82 -4.78 -3.26 4.44
CA LEU A 82 -4.51 -4.49 3.71
C LEU A 82 -4.51 -4.15 2.21
N ASN A 83 -3.40 -4.42 1.54
CA ASN A 83 -3.22 -4.16 0.10
C ASN A 83 -3.61 -2.72 -0.28
N GLY A 84 -3.23 -1.75 0.57
CA GLY A 84 -3.54 -0.33 0.42
C GLY A 84 -4.95 0.10 0.86
N SER A 85 -5.88 -0.83 1.11
CA SER A 85 -7.24 -0.55 1.57
C SER A 85 -7.30 -0.47 3.09
N MET A 86 -7.96 0.56 3.64
CA MET A 86 -8.08 0.75 5.09
C MET A 86 -8.99 -0.31 5.71
N LEU A 87 -8.55 -0.91 6.82
CA LEU A 87 -9.39 -1.80 7.62
C LEU A 87 -10.16 -0.97 8.65
N GLU A 88 -11.45 -1.26 8.83
CA GLU A 88 -12.25 -0.64 9.87
C GLU A 88 -11.87 -1.21 11.24
N LEU A 89 -11.47 -0.33 12.15
CA LEU A 89 -11.11 -0.68 13.52
C LEU A 89 -12.30 -0.43 14.44
N PRO A 90 -12.56 -1.29 15.43
CA PRO A 90 -13.50 -1.02 16.50
C PRO A 90 -13.18 0.32 17.16
N PRO A 91 -14.20 1.09 17.57
CA PRO A 91 -13.97 2.32 18.32
C PRO A 91 -13.31 1.97 19.66
N GLY A 92 -12.12 2.52 19.89
CA GLY A 92 -11.36 2.32 21.12
C GLY A 92 -9.86 2.56 20.90
N ASP A 93 -9.18 2.98 21.96
CA ASP A 93 -7.74 3.13 21.94
C ASP A 93 -7.06 1.76 22.11
N LEU A 94 -5.90 1.60 21.45
CA LEU A 94 -5.05 0.44 21.68
C LEU A 94 -4.43 0.58 23.06
N SER A 95 -4.76 -0.33 23.97
CA SER A 95 -4.11 -0.37 25.29
C SER A 95 -2.90 -1.28 25.26
N ARG A 96 -1.87 -0.92 26.05
CA ARG A 96 -0.67 -1.74 26.24
C ARG A 96 -1.04 -3.18 26.58
N GLY A 97 -0.49 -4.13 25.81
CA GLY A 97 -0.65 -5.56 26.02
C GLY A 97 -2.04 -6.11 25.70
N GLN A 98 -2.99 -5.25 25.32
CA GLN A 98 -4.32 -5.69 24.91
C GLN A 98 -4.30 -6.12 23.44
N THR A 99 -4.92 -7.27 23.17
CA THR A 99 -5.12 -7.74 21.81
C THR A 99 -6.46 -7.21 21.28
N VAL A 100 -6.40 -6.44 20.20
CA VAL A 100 -7.57 -6.05 19.40
C VAL A 100 -7.74 -7.08 18.30
N THR A 101 -8.94 -7.63 18.16
CA THR A 101 -9.26 -8.61 17.12
C THR A 101 -10.21 -7.99 16.10
N LEU A 102 -9.84 -8.07 14.84
CA LEU A 102 -10.69 -7.77 13.69
C LEU A 102 -11.13 -9.09 13.09
N THR A 103 -12.43 -9.30 12.95
CA THR A 103 -13.01 -10.48 12.30
C THR A 103 -13.52 -10.11 10.91
N ASP A 104 -13.76 -11.14 10.09
CA ASP A 104 -14.38 -11.01 8.76
C ASP A 104 -13.64 -10.05 7.82
N ILE A 105 -12.30 -10.05 7.88
CA ILE A 105 -11.47 -9.24 7.00
C ILE A 105 -11.54 -9.82 5.59
N GLN A 106 -11.90 -8.95 4.64
CA GLN A 106 -11.92 -9.24 3.22
C GLN A 106 -10.78 -8.53 2.49
N GLY A 107 -10.51 -8.94 1.25
CA GLY A 107 -9.51 -8.28 0.39
C GLY A 107 -8.12 -8.89 0.42
N VAL A 108 -7.96 -10.07 1.04
CA VAL A 108 -6.79 -10.92 0.82
C VAL A 108 -6.81 -11.43 -0.61
N LEU A 109 -5.65 -11.35 -1.27
CA LEU A 109 -5.45 -11.77 -2.64
C LEU A 109 -4.70 -13.10 -2.67
N GLN A 110 -4.90 -13.89 -3.71
CA GLN A 110 -4.03 -15.00 -4.04
C GLN A 110 -2.65 -14.48 -4.46
N GLY A 111 -1.59 -15.06 -3.90
CA GLY A 111 -0.21 -14.61 -4.05
C GLY A 111 0.15 -13.54 -3.02
N ASN A 112 0.83 -12.48 -3.46
CA ASN A 112 1.44 -11.51 -2.56
C ASN A 112 0.43 -10.52 -1.98
N ASN A 113 0.55 -10.28 -0.68
CA ASN A 113 -0.24 -9.34 0.09
C ASN A 113 0.65 -8.50 0.99
N GLU A 114 0.12 -7.37 1.43
CA GLU A 114 0.79 -6.45 2.35
C GLU A 114 -0.17 -5.97 3.45
N LEU A 115 0.25 -6.11 4.70
CA LEU A 115 -0.36 -5.45 5.85
C LEU A 115 0.50 -4.25 6.24
N PHE A 116 -0.06 -3.05 6.15
CA PHE A 116 0.58 -1.84 6.65
C PHE A 116 -0.03 -1.46 8.00
N VAL A 117 0.82 -1.12 8.97
CA VAL A 117 0.41 -0.61 10.28
C VAL A 117 1.14 0.69 10.60
N LYS A 118 0.42 1.61 11.24
CA LYS A 118 0.95 2.87 11.74
C LYS A 118 0.27 3.22 13.07
N ALA A 119 1.02 3.44 14.14
CA ALA A 119 0.48 3.96 15.40
C ALA A 119 1.51 4.77 16.18
N SER A 120 1.01 5.69 17.01
CA SER A 120 1.83 6.61 17.80
C SER A 120 1.89 6.18 19.28
N PRO A 121 3.09 5.95 19.83
CA PRO A 121 3.25 5.68 21.25
C PRO A 121 3.12 6.95 22.11
N PRO A 122 2.91 6.83 23.42
CA PRO A 122 2.82 7.97 24.33
C PRO A 122 4.12 8.76 24.38
N VAL A 123 4.01 10.09 24.47
CA VAL A 123 5.18 10.98 24.57
C VAL A 123 6.00 10.72 25.84
N SER A 124 5.32 10.32 26.91
CA SER A 124 5.93 9.96 28.20
C SER A 124 6.88 8.76 28.10
N GLU A 125 6.76 7.95 27.04
CA GLU A 125 7.56 6.76 26.77
C GLU A 125 8.51 6.94 25.59
N SER A 126 8.87 8.19 25.28
CA SER A 126 9.68 8.56 24.12
C SER A 126 11.10 7.99 24.11
N MET A 127 11.57 7.37 25.19
CA MET A 127 12.89 6.74 25.29
C MET A 127 12.85 5.22 25.16
N LEU A 128 11.65 4.64 25.03
CA LEU A 128 11.45 3.19 24.93
C LEU A 128 11.26 2.76 23.48
N ASN A 129 11.62 1.51 23.21
CA ASN A 129 11.28 0.86 21.96
C ASN A 129 9.87 0.29 22.04
N HIS A 130 9.13 0.46 20.95
CA HIS A 130 7.71 0.15 20.87
C HIS A 130 7.47 -0.82 19.73
N GLY A 131 6.56 -1.76 19.94
CA GLY A 131 6.26 -2.82 18.99
C GLY A 131 4.77 -3.04 18.83
N ILE A 132 4.37 -3.39 17.61
CA ILE A 132 3.03 -3.87 17.29
C ILE A 132 3.15 -5.23 16.65
N ARG A 133 2.64 -6.25 17.34
CA ARG A 133 2.51 -7.61 16.82
C ARG A 133 1.23 -7.73 16.01
N LEU A 134 1.36 -8.22 14.78
CA LEU A 134 0.29 -8.50 13.85
C LEU A 134 0.22 -10.02 13.66
N GLN A 135 -0.95 -10.60 13.92
CA GLN A 135 -1.20 -12.01 13.67
C GLN A 135 -2.43 -12.18 12.79
N LEU A 136 -2.26 -12.71 11.58
CA LEU A 136 -3.35 -12.94 10.63
C LEU A 136 -3.69 -14.42 10.62
N PHE A 137 -4.97 -14.75 10.71
CA PHE A 137 -5.48 -16.11 10.70
C PHE A 137 -6.55 -16.31 9.63
N GLU A 138 -6.56 -17.50 9.05
CA GLU A 138 -7.70 -18.06 8.34
C GLU A 138 -8.31 -19.16 9.21
N GLY A 139 -9.49 -18.88 9.79
CA GLY A 139 -10.04 -19.73 10.83
C GLY A 139 -9.09 -19.85 12.03
N LEU A 140 -8.51 -21.03 12.23
CA LEU A 140 -7.52 -21.31 13.29
C LEU A 140 -6.07 -21.37 12.78
N THR A 141 -5.87 -21.26 11.47
CA THR A 141 -4.55 -21.38 10.84
C THR A 141 -3.87 -20.01 10.83
N GLY A 142 -2.73 -19.87 11.51
CA GLY A 142 -1.92 -18.66 11.47
C GLY A 142 -1.18 -18.52 10.15
N ILE A 143 -1.46 -17.45 9.42
CA ILE A 143 -0.81 -17.08 8.14
C ILE A 143 0.35 -16.14 8.39
N VAL A 144 0.17 -15.17 9.28
CA VAL A 144 1.17 -14.15 9.62
C VAL A 144 1.32 -14.08 11.12
N ASP A 145 2.55 -13.95 11.59
CA ASP A 145 2.89 -13.57 12.97
C ASP A 145 4.19 -12.78 12.95
N GLN A 146 4.08 -11.45 12.91
CA GLN A 146 5.23 -10.56 12.83
C GLN A 146 5.06 -9.33 13.72
N THR A 147 6.17 -8.78 14.19
CA THR A 147 6.19 -7.56 15.01
C THR A 147 6.87 -6.43 14.25
N VAL A 148 6.18 -5.31 14.11
CA VAL A 148 6.73 -4.06 13.61
C VAL A 148 7.26 -3.25 14.79
N TRP A 149 8.49 -2.77 14.69
CA TRP A 149 9.17 -2.02 15.75
C TRP A 149 9.38 -0.56 15.38
N GLY A 150 9.28 0.32 16.37
CA GLY A 150 9.74 1.70 16.32
C GLY A 150 10.72 1.97 17.47
N ASP A 151 11.78 2.71 17.17
CA ASP A 151 12.85 3.01 18.12
C ASP A 151 12.66 4.36 18.81
N GLY A 152 13.00 4.42 20.10
CA GLY A 152 13.12 5.69 20.84
C GLY A 152 11.90 6.59 20.72
N GLY A 153 10.70 6.06 21.02
CA GLY A 153 9.49 6.87 21.01
C GLY A 153 8.99 7.30 19.63
N ALA A 154 9.69 6.91 18.57
CA ALA A 154 9.24 7.19 17.21
C ALA A 154 7.92 6.49 16.94
N LEU A 155 7.22 7.01 15.95
CA LEU A 155 6.01 6.40 15.44
C LEU A 155 6.31 4.97 14.96
N VAL A 156 5.50 4.01 15.38
CA VAL A 156 5.63 2.61 14.93
C VAL A 156 4.92 2.50 13.59
N SER A 157 5.70 2.38 12.50
CA SER A 157 5.19 2.28 11.14
C SER A 157 5.95 1.24 10.35
N GLY A 158 5.22 0.37 9.65
CA GLY A 158 5.85 -0.65 8.81
C GLY A 158 4.84 -1.47 8.01
N SER A 159 5.38 -2.19 7.04
CA SER A 159 4.66 -3.15 6.21
C SER A 159 5.11 -4.56 6.52
N VAL A 160 4.17 -5.50 6.58
CA VAL A 160 4.38 -6.94 6.67
C VAL A 160 3.87 -7.56 5.37
N SER A 161 4.80 -8.06 4.55
CA SER A 161 4.46 -8.79 3.34
C SER A 161 4.21 -10.26 3.65
N PHE A 162 3.21 -10.85 3.01
CA PHE A 162 2.92 -12.28 3.10
C PHE A 162 2.38 -12.82 1.78
N SER A 163 2.50 -14.13 1.57
CA SER A 163 1.92 -14.80 0.41
C SER A 163 0.81 -15.72 0.86
N TYR A 164 -0.33 -15.71 0.17
CA TYR A 164 -1.45 -16.58 0.43
C TYR A 164 -1.70 -17.47 -0.79
N GLN A 165 -1.78 -18.78 -0.56
CA GLN A 165 -2.14 -19.75 -1.57
C GLN A 165 -3.34 -20.53 -1.04
N ASP A 166 -4.42 -20.54 -1.83
CA ASP A 166 -5.59 -21.35 -1.51
C ASP A 166 -5.18 -22.83 -1.57
N GLN A 167 -5.42 -23.56 -0.48
CA GLN A 167 -5.05 -24.97 -0.35
C GLN A 167 -6.10 -25.93 -0.94
N GLU A 168 -7.15 -25.44 -1.59
CA GLU A 168 -8.21 -26.28 -2.17
C GLU A 168 -7.81 -27.16 -3.38
N GLY A 169 -6.52 -27.29 -3.71
CA GLY A 169 -6.03 -28.05 -4.86
C GLY A 169 -5.37 -29.42 -4.59
N ASP A 170 -5.02 -29.77 -3.35
CA ASP A 170 -4.15 -30.94 -3.07
C ASP A 170 -4.89 -32.22 -2.60
N GLN A 171 -6.19 -32.35 -2.87
CA GLN A 171 -6.88 -33.65 -2.82
C GLN A 171 -6.95 -34.26 -4.23
N HIS A 172 -5.83 -34.79 -4.70
CA HIS A 172 -5.85 -35.81 -5.75
C HIS A 172 -5.85 -37.20 -5.09
N ASP A 173 -6.88 -37.98 -5.43
CA ASP A 173 -7.16 -39.35 -5.02
C ASP A 173 -5.91 -40.25 -4.88
N HIS A 174 -5.81 -40.96 -3.76
CA HIS A 174 -5.02 -42.19 -3.61
C HIS A 174 -5.87 -43.29 -2.99
#